data_AF-A0A6B0SFD9-F1
#
_entry.id   AF-A0A6B0SFD9-F1
#
_cell.length_a   1.000
_cell.length_b   1.000
_cell.length_c   1.000
_cell.angle_alpha   90.00
_cell.angle_beta   90.00
_cell.angle_gamma   90.00
#
_symmetry.space_group_name_H-M   'P 1'
#
loop_
_entity.id
_entity.type
_entity.pdbx_description
1 polymer ?
#
loop_
_entity_poly.entity_id
_entity_poly.type
_entity_poly.pdbx_seq_one_letter_code
_entity_poly.pdbx_strand_id
1 'polypeptide(L)'
;MPKDYETLAKVLGHTRAMQLLEALASDGPTNFTSLVESVSTSTDVVSRHLKNLVEYEFVIRNERDGREVEYRLSEKGEQAYQHVQMLCEMVSGSDDPSR
;
A
#
# COMPACT_ATOMS: atom_id res chain seq x y z
N MET A 1 6.82 5.21 24.23
CA MET A 1 6.15 5.03 22.93
C MET A 1 6.55 3.65 22.42
N PRO A 2 5.62 2.72 22.17
CA PRO A 2 5.94 1.58 21.32
C PRO A 2 6.57 2.17 20.06
N LYS A 3 7.76 1.72 19.68
CA LYS A 3 8.44 2.30 18.53
C LYS A 3 7.58 1.99 17.30
N ASP A 4 7.28 2.99 16.47
CA ASP A 4 6.37 2.91 15.33
C ASP A 4 6.69 1.80 14.30
N TYR A 5 7.84 1.12 14.43
CA TYR A 5 8.23 -0.01 13.60
C TYR A 5 7.26 -1.20 13.69
N GLU A 6 6.62 -1.45 14.84
CA GLU A 6 5.69 -2.59 14.97
C GLU A 6 4.45 -2.39 14.10
N THR A 7 3.90 -1.18 14.13
CA THR A 7 2.77 -0.78 13.30
C THR A 7 3.15 -0.79 11.82
N LEU A 8 4.32 -0.24 11.47
CA LEU A 8 4.82 -0.26 10.10
C LEU A 8 5.00 -1.69 9.59
N ALA A 9 5.65 -2.57 10.35
CA ALA A 9 5.86 -3.96 9.97
C ALA A 9 4.53 -4.73 9.87
N LYS A 10 3.57 -4.47 10.76
CA LYS A 10 2.25 -5.10 10.73
C LYS A 10 1.43 -4.71 9.50
N VAL A 11 1.61 -3.50 8.97
CA VAL A 11 0.83 -3.01 7.82
C VAL A 11 1.59 -3.21 6.52
N LEU A 12 2.79 -2.63 6.42
CA LEU A 12 3.62 -2.59 5.22
C LEU A 12 4.46 -3.86 5.03
N GLY A 13 4.62 -4.69 6.06
CA GLY A 13 5.30 -5.99 5.93
C GLY A 13 4.49 -7.03 5.15
N HIS A 14 3.25 -6.72 4.76
CA HIS A 14 2.44 -7.60 3.94
C HIS A 14 2.59 -7.26 2.45
N THR A 15 3.00 -8.24 1.64
CA THR A 15 3.12 -8.11 0.18
C THR A 15 1.89 -7.51 -0.47
N ARG A 16 0.68 -7.94 -0.04
CA ARG A 16 -0.57 -7.44 -0.61
C ARG A 16 -0.86 -5.98 -0.25
N ALA A 17 -0.44 -5.51 0.91
CA ALA A 17 -0.54 -4.10 1.26
C ALA A 17 0.40 -3.25 0.38
N MET A 18 1.62 -3.72 0.17
CA MET A 18 2.59 -3.05 -0.71
C MET A 18 2.12 -2.99 -2.16
N GLN A 19 1.55 -4.07 -2.69
CA GLN A 19 0.98 -4.08 -4.05
C GLN A 19 -0.20 -3.12 -4.21
N LEU A 20 -1.02 -2.94 -3.16
CA LEU A 20 -2.09 -1.94 -3.20
C LEU A 20 -1.54 -0.51 -3.19
N LEU A 21 -0.48 -0.25 -2.42
CA LEU A 21 0.20 1.05 -2.45
C LEU A 21 0.85 1.32 -3.80
N GLU A 22 1.50 0.32 -4.39
CA GLU A 22 2.10 0.39 -5.72
C GLU A 22 1.08 0.68 -6.81
N ALA A 23 -0.07 0.01 -6.79
CA ALA A 23 -1.16 0.27 -7.73
C ALA A 23 -1.67 1.71 -7.61
N LEU A 24 -1.87 2.20 -6.39
CA LEU A 24 -2.32 3.58 -6.16
C LEU A 24 -1.25 4.65 -6.49
N ALA A 25 0.03 4.32 -6.33
CA ALA A 25 1.14 5.20 -6.73
C ALA A 25 1.27 5.29 -8.26
N SER A 26 1.11 4.16 -8.94
CA SER A 26 1.33 4.05 -10.40
C SER A 26 0.12 4.50 -11.21
N ASP A 27 -1.07 4.03 -10.82
CA ASP A 27 -2.32 4.23 -11.59
C ASP A 27 -3.12 5.44 -11.07
N GLY A 28 -2.76 5.97 -9.90
CA GLY A 28 -3.46 7.06 -9.23
C GLY A 28 -4.74 6.64 -8.51
N PRO A 29 -5.60 7.61 -8.14
CA PRO A 29 -6.86 7.35 -7.45
C PRO A 29 -7.78 6.43 -8.23
N THR A 30 -8.32 5.38 -7.58
CA THR A 30 -9.17 4.39 -8.26
C THR A 30 -10.18 3.74 -7.33
N ASN A 31 -11.09 2.92 -7.86
CA ASN A 31 -12.14 2.24 -7.10
C ASN A 31 -11.70 0.85 -6.61
N PHE A 32 -12.52 0.23 -5.76
CA PHE A 32 -12.24 -1.10 -5.19
C PHE A 32 -12.09 -2.20 -6.25
N THR A 33 -12.93 -2.20 -7.28
CA THR A 33 -12.89 -3.22 -8.34
C THR A 33 -11.56 -3.17 -9.09
N SER A 34 -11.11 -1.98 -9.46
CA SER A 34 -9.80 -1.79 -10.11
C SER A 34 -8.64 -2.29 -9.25
N LEU A 35 -8.69 -2.08 -7.92
CA LEU A 35 -7.67 -2.58 -6.99
C LEU A 35 -7.68 -4.12 -6.86
N VAL A 36 -8.84 -4.76 -6.99
CA VAL A 36 -8.93 -6.23 -7.01
C VAL A 36 -8.30 -6.80 -8.27
N GLU A 37 -8.56 -6.16 -9.41
CA GLU A 37 -8.01 -6.54 -10.70
C GLU A 37 -6.48 -6.37 -10.74
N SER A 38 -5.95 -5.24 -10.24
CA SER A 38 -4.51 -4.95 -10.28
C SER A 38 -3.69 -5.92 -9.41
N VAL A 39 -4.19 -6.29 -8.24
CA VAL A 39 -3.44 -7.16 -7.29
C VAL A 39 -3.68 -8.65 -7.56
N SER A 40 -4.65 -9.00 -8.42
CA SER A 40 -4.99 -10.38 -8.81
C SER A 40 -5.13 -11.32 -7.60
N THR A 41 -5.94 -10.91 -6.61
CA THR A 41 -6.19 -11.65 -5.37
C THR A 41 -7.67 -11.60 -5.00
N SER A 42 -8.09 -12.36 -3.97
CA SER A 42 -9.50 -12.36 -3.55
C SER A 42 -9.94 -11.00 -2.98
N THR A 43 -11.22 -10.70 -3.18
CA THR A 43 -11.87 -9.49 -2.65
C THR A 43 -11.73 -9.36 -1.14
N ASP A 44 -11.78 -10.47 -0.40
CA ASP A 44 -11.62 -10.47 1.07
C ASP A 44 -10.22 -10.06 1.49
N VAL A 45 -9.20 -10.51 0.75
CA VAL A 45 -7.80 -10.13 1.00
C VAL A 45 -7.59 -8.65 0.71
N VAL A 46 -8.09 -8.15 -0.43
CA VAL A 46 -8.01 -6.71 -0.76
C VAL A 46 -8.74 -5.88 0.30
N SER A 47 -9.98 -6.23 0.63
CA SER A 47 -10.80 -5.51 1.62
C SER A 47 -10.10 -5.43 2.98
N ARG A 48 -9.52 -6.54 3.45
CA ARG A 48 -8.78 -6.57 4.72
C ARG A 48 -7.56 -5.65 4.69
N HIS A 49 -6.72 -5.72 3.67
CA HIS A 49 -5.51 -4.89 3.60
C HIS A 49 -5.83 -3.42 3.34
N LEU A 50 -6.80 -3.13 2.47
CA LEU A 50 -7.24 -1.76 2.19
C LEU A 50 -7.89 -1.11 3.42
N LYS A 51 -8.68 -1.86 4.19
CA LYS A 51 -9.20 -1.38 5.49
C LYS A 51 -8.07 -0.98 6.43
N ASN A 52 -7.05 -1.83 6.59
CA ASN A 52 -5.90 -1.51 7.43
C ASN A 52 -5.15 -0.28 6.90
N LEU A 53 -4.92 -0.19 5.60
CA LEU A 53 -4.25 0.96 4.99
C LEU A 53 -5.01 2.27 5.21
N VAL A 54 -6.34 2.23 5.21
CA VAL A 54 -7.19 3.38 5.57
C VAL A 54 -7.14 3.69 7.06
N GLU A 55 -7.27 2.67 7.92
CA GLU A 55 -7.22 2.80 9.39
C GLU A 55 -5.91 3.41 9.88
N TYR A 56 -4.79 3.06 9.24
CA TYR A 56 -3.46 3.59 9.53
C TYR A 56 -3.07 4.80 8.65
N GLU A 57 -4.04 5.39 7.95
CA GLU A 57 -3.91 6.65 7.19
C GLU A 57 -2.89 6.61 6.05
N PHE A 58 -2.54 5.45 5.51
CA PHE A 58 -1.74 5.33 4.28
C PHE A 58 -2.59 5.55 3.02
N VAL A 59 -3.88 5.23 3.10
CA VAL A 59 -4.84 5.40 2.00
C VAL A 59 -6.01 6.24 2.49
N ILE A 60 -6.43 7.18 1.65
CA ILE A 60 -7.65 7.97 1.85
C ILE A 60 -8.77 7.29 1.06
N ARG A 61 -9.88 7.00 1.72
CA ARG A 61 -11.13 6.54 1.10
C ARG A 61 -12.12 7.71 1.05
N ASN A 62 -12.41 8.18 -0.15
CA ASN A 62 -13.39 9.24 -0.38
C ASN A 62 -14.69 8.63 -0.91
N GLU A 63 -15.81 8.99 -0.29
CA GLU A 63 -17.14 8.71 -0.84
C GLU A 63 -17.62 9.94 -1.62
N ARG A 64 -17.93 9.77 -2.90
CA ARG A 64 -18.63 10.77 -3.71
C ARG A 64 -20.10 10.39 -3.81
N ASP A 65 -20.95 11.31 -3.35
CA ASP A 65 -22.42 11.25 -3.48
C ASP A 65 -23.07 9.93 -3.03
N GLY A 66 -22.44 9.24 -2.06
CA GLY A 66 -22.91 7.97 -1.51
C GLY A 66 -22.95 6.79 -2.49
N ARG A 67 -22.39 6.94 -3.69
CA ARG A 67 -22.46 5.92 -4.76
C ARG A 67 -21.09 5.51 -5.29
N GLU A 68 -20.13 6.41 -5.29
CA GLU A 68 -18.79 6.14 -5.78
C GLU A 68 -17.77 6.20 -4.65
N VAL A 69 -16.94 5.17 -4.56
CA VAL A 69 -15.86 5.08 -3.60
C VAL A 69 -14.55 5.13 -4.36
N GLU A 70 -13.74 6.13 -4.03
CA GLU A 70 -12.40 6.32 -4.58
C GLU A 70 -11.36 6.17 -3.48
N TYR A 71 -10.28 5.47 -3.79
CA TYR A 71 -9.12 5.26 -2.95
C TYR A 71 -7.93 5.96 -3.55
N ARG A 72 -7.15 6.67 -2.73
CA ARG A 72 -5.90 7.31 -3.13
C ARG A 72 -4.86 7.23 -2.03
N LEU A 73 -3.59 7.36 -2.36
CA LEU A 73 -2.55 7.54 -1.34
C LEU A 73 -2.79 8.83 -0.55
N SER A 74 -2.56 8.76 0.75
CA SER A 74 -2.30 9.96 1.54
C SER A 74 -0.85 10.40 1.34
N GLU A 75 -0.48 11.59 1.83
CA GLU A 75 0.92 12.01 1.88
C GLU A 75 1.80 11.02 2.68
N LYS A 76 1.27 10.47 3.77
CA LYS A 76 1.92 9.43 4.56
C LYS A 76 2.09 8.12 3.77
N GLY A 77 1.09 7.74 2.97
CA GLY A 77 1.14 6.58 2.08
C GLY A 77 2.21 6.71 1.02
N GLU A 78 2.27 7.87 0.37
CA GLU A 78 3.27 8.20 -0.64
C GLU A 78 4.69 8.10 -0.07
N GLN A 79 4.95 8.78 1.05
CA GLN A 79 6.26 8.74 1.71
C GLN A 79 6.64 7.32 2.16
N ALA A 80 5.68 6.56 2.71
CA ALA A 80 5.93 5.19 3.13
C ALA A 80 6.29 4.29 1.95
N TYR A 81 5.56 4.38 0.83
CA TYR A 81 5.84 3.61 -0.37
C TYR A 81 7.24 3.92 -0.92
N GLN A 82 7.59 5.21 -1.04
CA GLN A 82 8.91 5.65 -1.50
C GLN A 82 10.06 5.14 -0.61
N HIS A 83 9.91 5.22 0.71
CA HIS A 83 10.92 4.71 1.64
C HIS A 83 11.07 3.18 1.56
N VAL A 84 9.97 2.44 1.39
CA VAL A 84 10.03 0.99 1.22
C VAL A 84 10.70 0.61 -0.11
N GLN A 85 10.41 1.33 -1.19
CA GLN A 85 11.12 1.12 -2.47
C GLN A 85 12.63 1.35 -2.30
N MET A 86 13.05 2.44 -1.64
CA MET A 86 14.45 2.71 -1.36
C MET A 86 15.11 1.59 -0.54
N LEU A 87 14.41 1.04 0.45
CA LEU A 87 14.90 -0.12 1.22
C LEU A 87 15.05 -1.36 0.34
N CYS A 88 14.08 -1.64 -0.54
CA CYS A 88 14.14 -2.76 -1.48
C CYS A 88 15.31 -2.63 -2.46
N GLU A 89 15.61 -1.41 -2.94
CA GLU A 89 16.77 -1.14 -3.79
C GLU A 89 18.10 -1.38 -3.06
N MET A 90 18.21 -0.97 -1.79
CA MET A 90 19.41 -1.22 -0.99
C MET A 90 19.65 -2.71 -0.75
N VAL A 91 18.59 -3.48 -0.52
CA VAL A 91 18.68 -4.95 -0.37
C VAL A 91 19.03 -5.61 -1.71
N SER A 92 18.42 -5.17 -2.81
CA SER A 92 18.69 -5.72 -4.15
C SER A 92 20.10 -5.38 -4.65
N GLY A 93 20.66 -4.26 -4.20
CA GLY A 93 22.02 -3.80 -4.51
C GLY A 93 23.13 -4.43 -3.66
N SER A 94 22.78 -5.31 -2.70
CA SER A 94 23.75 -6.05 -1.87
C SER A 94 23.93 -7.52 -2.27
N ASP A 95 23.16 -8.01 -3.24
CA ASP A 95 23.32 -9.34 -3.86
C ASP A 95 24.17 -9.28 -5.15
N ASP A 96 25.41 -8.77 -5.06
CA ASP A 96 26.44 -9.10 -6.05
C ASP A 96 27.32 -10.24 -5.51
N PRO A 97 27.06 -11.51 -5.90
CA PRO A 97 27.93 -12.63 -5.55
C PRO A 97 29.26 -12.64 -6.35
N SER A 98 29.60 -11.56 -7.06
CA SER A 98 30.76 -11.48 -7.96
C SER A 98 31.83 -10.47 -7.56
N ARG A 99 31.93 -10.11 -6.27
CA ARG A 99 33.06 -9.35 -5.71
C ARG A 99 33.90 -10.14 -4.72
#